data_AF-A0A2E3A0G4-F1
#
_entry.id   AF-A0A2E3A0G4-F1
#
_cell.length_a   1.000
_cell.length_b   1.000
_cell.length_c   1.000
_cell.angle_alpha   90.00
_cell.angle_beta   90.00
_cell.angle_gamma   90.00
#
_symmetry.space_group_name_H-M   'P 1'
#
loop_
_entity.id
_entity.type
_entity.pdbx_description
1 polymer ?
#
loop_
_entity_poly.entity_id
_entity_poly.type
_entity_poly.pdbx_seq_one_letter_code
_entity_poly.pdbx_strand_id
1 'polypeptide(L)'
;MIGRGIIRNPWMFEQIRQYLRGEPITRPSGQEVLNYVEELFEKTSPDNYIERSQVHKMKKYMNYFGLGIDAGGQFLHDIRRAQNKLDFFAICRRHLDHKRPMILEPFTPELHSKDVVAGCHT
;
A
#
# COMPACT_ATOMS: atom_id res chain seq x y z
N MET A 1 -0.09 -20.98 -3.15
CA MET A 1 -1.09 -19.93 -3.47
C MET A 1 -0.69 -18.66 -2.72
N ILE A 2 -0.65 -17.50 -3.39
CA ILE A 2 -0.35 -16.21 -2.74
C ILE A 2 -1.68 -15.49 -2.50
N GLY A 3 -1.95 -15.13 -1.25
CA GLY A 3 -3.16 -14.42 -0.83
C GLY A 3 -2.92 -12.91 -0.70
N ARG A 4 -3.17 -12.37 0.49
CA ARG A 4 -3.16 -10.91 0.77
C ARG A 4 -1.85 -10.18 0.46
N GLY A 5 -0.71 -10.90 0.42
CA GLY A 5 0.60 -10.32 0.10
C GLY A 5 0.64 -9.64 -1.27
N ILE A 6 -0.10 -10.17 -2.25
CA ILE A 6 -0.11 -9.61 -3.61
C ILE A 6 -0.82 -8.26 -3.70
N ILE A 7 -1.78 -8.00 -2.81
CA ILE A 7 -2.50 -6.73 -2.76
C ILE A 7 -1.55 -5.61 -2.30
N ARG A 8 -0.55 -5.91 -1.45
CA ARG A 8 0.41 -4.92 -0.94
C ARG A 8 1.54 -4.63 -1.93
N ASN A 9 1.97 -5.65 -2.66
CA ASN A 9 3.09 -5.55 -3.59
C ASN A 9 2.70 -6.19 -4.93
N PRO A 10 2.12 -5.41 -5.86
CA PRO A 10 1.77 -5.88 -7.20
C PRO A 10 2.93 -6.48 -7.99
N TRP A 11 4.17 -6.08 -7.68
CA TRP A 11 5.39 -6.58 -8.33
C TRP A 11 5.84 -7.95 -7.81
N MET A 12 5.25 -8.46 -6.73
CA MET A 12 5.71 -9.69 -6.04
C MET A 12 5.83 -10.90 -6.97
N PHE A 13 4.94 -11.06 -7.96
CA PHE A 13 5.06 -12.18 -8.90
C PHE A 13 6.30 -12.07 -9.79
N GLU A 14 6.65 -10.86 -10.25
CA GLU A 14 7.88 -10.66 -11.03
C GLU A 14 9.10 -10.86 -10.14
N GLN A 15 9.08 -10.31 -8.93
CA GLN A 15 10.14 -10.47 -7.95
C GLN A 15 10.41 -11.94 -7.59
N ILE A 16 9.35 -12.76 -7.48
CA ILE A 16 9.48 -14.21 -7.29
C ILE A 16 10.15 -14.86 -8.51
N ARG A 17 9.76 -14.48 -9.73
CA ARG A 17 10.39 -15.00 -10.95
C ARG A 17 11.86 -14.63 -11.03
N GLN A 18 12.22 -13.39 -10.73
CA GLN A 18 13.61 -12.92 -10.67
C GLN A 18 14.41 -13.73 -9.67
N TYR A 19 13.89 -13.89 -8.46
CA TYR A 19 14.53 -14.70 -7.42
C TYR A 19 14.78 -16.14 -7.87
N LEU A 20 13.78 -16.79 -8.47
CA LEU A 20 13.90 -18.17 -8.96
C LEU A 20 14.89 -18.33 -10.13
N ARG A 21 15.18 -17.24 -10.86
CA ARG A 21 16.20 -17.20 -11.93
C ARG A 21 17.60 -16.82 -11.43
N GLY A 22 17.74 -16.47 -10.15
CA GLY A 22 18.99 -15.92 -9.61
C GLY A 22 19.27 -14.48 -10.05
N GLU A 23 18.26 -13.75 -10.52
CA GLU A 23 18.35 -12.36 -10.91
C GLU A 23 18.16 -11.42 -9.70
N PRO A 24 18.77 -10.22 -9.70
CA PRO A 24 18.49 -9.20 -8.70
C PRO A 24 16.99 -8.82 -8.68
N ILE A 25 16.42 -8.74 -7.48
CA ILE A 25 15.01 -8.36 -7.29
C ILE A 25 14.84 -6.85 -7.53
N THR A 26 14.01 -6.49 -8.51
CA THR A 26 13.66 -5.09 -8.79
C THR A 26 12.65 -4.58 -7.77
N ARG A 27 12.95 -3.44 -7.14
CA ARG A 27 12.07 -2.77 -6.19
C ARG A 27 11.42 -1.54 -6.85
N PRO A 28 10.09 -1.36 -6.77
CA PRO A 28 9.45 -0.17 -7.29
C PRO A 28 9.88 1.06 -6.50
N SER A 29 10.02 2.18 -7.18
CA SER A 29 10.11 3.50 -6.56
C SER A 29 8.76 3.92 -5.96
N GLY A 30 8.79 4.90 -5.07
CA GLY A 30 7.55 5.52 -4.57
C GLY A 30 6.64 6.03 -5.69
N GLN A 31 7.21 6.64 -6.72
CA GLN A 31 6.45 7.14 -7.87
C GLN A 31 5.75 6.01 -8.64
N GLU A 32 6.39 4.85 -8.80
CA GLU A 32 5.73 3.67 -9.40
C GLU A 32 4.59 3.14 -8.53
N VAL A 33 4.74 3.19 -7.20
CA VAL A 33 3.66 2.85 -6.25
C VAL A 33 2.52 3.86 -6.35
N LEU A 34 2.80 5.16 -6.44
CA LEU A 34 1.80 6.19 -6.62
C LEU A 34 1.02 6.00 -7.93
N ASN A 35 1.72 5.78 -9.05
CA ASN A 35 1.10 5.52 -10.35
C ASN A 35 0.19 4.29 -10.30
N TYR A 36 0.63 3.23 -9.63
CA TYR A 36 -0.22 2.05 -9.43
C TYR A 36 -1.50 2.38 -8.64
N VAL A 37 -1.42 3.22 -7.61
CA VAL A 37 -2.61 3.64 -6.84
C VAL A 37 -3.55 4.49 -7.69
N GLU A 38 -3.03 5.37 -8.54
CA GLU A 38 -3.81 6.14 -9.52
C GLU A 38 -4.51 5.21 -10.51
N GLU A 39 -3.80 4.24 -11.10
CA GLU A 39 -4.39 3.24 -11.99
C GLU A 39 -5.45 2.38 -11.31
N LEU A 40 -5.21 1.96 -10.07
CA LEU A 40 -6.16 1.18 -9.29
C LEU A 40 -7.43 1.98 -9.01
N PHE A 41 -7.30 3.28 -8.72
CA PHE A 41 -8.44 4.17 -8.53
C PHE A 41 -9.31 4.20 -9.79
N GLU A 42 -8.72 4.43 -10.95
CA GLU A 42 -9.47 4.54 -12.21
C GLU A 42 -10.07 3.18 -12.62
N LYS A 43 -9.27 2.10 -12.61
CA LYS A 43 -9.72 0.74 -13.00
C LYS A 43 -10.82 0.17 -12.12
N THR A 44 -10.92 0.62 -10.86
CA THR A 44 -11.94 0.13 -9.92
C THR A 44 -13.10 1.10 -9.74
N SER A 45 -13.08 2.24 -10.44
CA SER A 45 -14.18 3.19 -10.41
C SER A 45 -15.41 2.60 -11.10
N PRO A 46 -16.59 2.64 -10.46
CA PRO A 46 -17.81 2.09 -11.05
C PRO A 46 -18.40 3.07 -12.07
N ASP A 47 -19.20 2.56 -13.01
CA ASP A 47 -19.89 3.37 -14.03
C ASP A 47 -20.80 4.43 -13.40
N ASN A 48 -21.48 4.09 -12.29
CA ASN A 48 -22.23 5.04 -11.46
C ASN A 48 -21.31 5.74 -10.45
N TYR A 49 -20.36 6.51 -10.97
CA TYR A 49 -19.32 7.15 -10.16
C TYR A 49 -19.88 8.02 -9.04
N ILE A 50 -19.58 7.64 -7.80
CA ILE A 50 -19.80 8.46 -6.61
C ILE A 50 -18.44 8.56 -5.90
N GLU A 51 -17.85 9.76 -5.92
CA GLU A 51 -16.48 9.98 -5.44
C GLU A 51 -16.25 9.42 -4.03
N ARG A 52 -17.13 9.76 -3.08
CA ARG A 52 -17.02 9.33 -1.69
C ARG A 52 -17.01 7.80 -1.56
N SER A 53 -17.86 7.11 -2.32
CA SER A 53 -17.91 5.65 -2.36
C SER A 53 -16.63 5.05 -2.92
N GLN A 54 -16.07 5.66 -3.97
CA GLN A 54 -14.81 5.23 -4.57
C GLN A 54 -13.63 5.45 -3.61
N VAL A 55 -13.56 6.60 -2.93
CA VAL A 55 -12.56 6.88 -1.89
C VAL A 55 -12.66 5.85 -0.76
N HIS A 56 -13.88 5.53 -0.30
CA HIS A 56 -14.08 4.50 0.74
C HIS A 56 -13.60 3.11 0.29
N LYS A 57 -13.86 2.74 -0.96
CA LYS A 57 -13.33 1.50 -1.56
C LYS A 57 -11.79 1.52 -1.59
N MET A 58 -11.20 2.63 -2.01
CA MET A 58 -9.74 2.78 -2.09
C MET A 58 -9.05 2.72 -0.73
N LYS A 59 -9.66 3.27 0.33
CA LYS A 59 -9.16 3.10 1.71
C LYS A 59 -9.01 1.64 2.12
N LYS A 60 -9.88 0.74 1.64
CA LYS A 60 -9.77 -0.70 1.90
C LYS A 60 -8.48 -1.28 1.31
N TYR A 61 -8.10 -0.89 0.09
CA TYR A 61 -6.82 -1.29 -0.50
C TYR A 61 -5.65 -0.67 0.27
N MET A 62 -5.76 0.60 0.66
CA MET A 62 -4.71 1.30 1.40
C MET A 62 -4.39 0.69 2.76
N ASN A 63 -5.34 0.00 3.40
CA ASN A 63 -5.05 -0.77 4.63
C ASN A 63 -4.05 -1.92 4.39
N TYR A 64 -3.99 -2.49 3.18
CA TYR A 64 -3.01 -3.51 2.82
C TYR A 64 -1.65 -2.90 2.44
N PHE A 65 -1.68 -1.86 1.61
CA PHE A 65 -0.50 -1.12 1.15
C PHE A 65 0.24 -0.42 2.28
N GLY A 66 -0.50 0.31 3.12
CA GLY A 66 0.07 1.27 4.06
C GLY A 66 0.98 0.66 5.11
N LEU A 67 0.87 -0.64 5.37
CA LEU A 67 1.80 -1.35 6.24
C LEU A 67 3.23 -1.37 5.71
N GLY A 68 3.44 -1.24 4.40
CA GLY A 68 4.78 -1.21 3.78
C GLY A 68 5.19 0.16 3.24
N ILE A 69 4.43 1.22 3.56
CA ILE A 69 4.71 2.59 3.09
C ILE A 69 5.49 3.41 4.12
N ASP A 70 5.09 3.34 5.39
CA ASP A 70 5.64 4.17 6.45
C ASP A 70 5.69 3.39 7.77
N ALA A 71 6.88 3.32 8.36
CA ALA A 71 7.11 2.63 9.64
C ALA A 71 6.39 3.32 10.81
N GLY A 72 6.28 4.66 10.77
CA GLY A 72 5.62 5.44 11.81
C GLY A 72 4.09 5.38 11.77
N GLY A 73 3.51 4.73 10.76
CA GLY A 73 2.06 4.59 10.61
C GLY A 73 1.31 5.88 10.27
N GLN A 74 1.99 6.99 9.99
CA GLN A 74 1.40 8.28 9.67
C GLN A 74 0.59 8.20 8.36
N PHE A 75 1.10 7.47 7.36
CA PHE A 75 0.37 7.23 6.12
C PHE A 75 -1.01 6.59 6.38
N LEU A 76 -1.05 5.51 7.16
CA LEU A 76 -2.30 4.81 7.50
C LEU A 76 -3.22 5.66 8.37
N HIS A 77 -2.65 6.44 9.31
CA HIS A 77 -3.40 7.37 10.12
C HIS A 77 -4.17 8.38 9.25
N ASP A 78 -3.49 8.99 8.29
CA ASP A 78 -4.06 10.07 7.50
C ASP A 78 -4.99 9.56 6.40
N ILE A 79 -4.60 8.51 5.66
CA ILE A 79 -5.37 8.02 4.52
C ILE A 79 -6.75 7.48 4.94
N ARG A 80 -6.88 6.95 6.16
CA ARG A 80 -8.16 6.52 6.73
C ARG A 80 -9.13 7.69 6.92
N ARG A 81 -8.62 8.91 7.09
CA ARG A 81 -9.39 10.14 7.35
C ARG A 81 -9.68 10.98 6.11
N ALA A 82 -9.07 10.68 4.96
CA ALA A 82 -9.33 11.37 3.69
C ALA A 82 -10.84 11.40 3.35
N GLN A 83 -11.41 12.55 2.98
CA GLN A 83 -12.87 12.67 2.73
C GLN A 83 -13.25 12.64 1.26
N ASN A 84 -12.34 13.09 0.39
CA ASN A 84 -12.55 13.28 -1.04
C ASN A 84 -11.33 12.82 -1.84
N LYS A 85 -11.44 12.81 -3.18
CA LYS A 85 -10.37 12.36 -4.09
C LYS A 85 -9.10 13.21 -3.93
N LEU A 86 -9.26 14.52 -3.75
CA LEU A 86 -8.14 15.46 -3.63
C LEU A 86 -7.31 15.18 -2.38
N ASP A 87 -7.95 15.07 -1.20
CA ASP A 87 -7.29 14.76 0.06
C ASP A 87 -6.58 13.40 0.01
N PHE A 88 -7.25 12.40 -0.57
CA PHE A 88 -6.71 11.06 -0.72
C PHE A 88 -5.38 11.07 -1.48
N PHE A 89 -5.35 11.69 -2.66
CA PHE A 89 -4.13 11.74 -3.47
C PHE A 89 -3.08 12.71 -2.93
N ALA A 90 -3.47 13.78 -2.24
CA ALA A 90 -2.52 14.64 -1.53
C ALA A 90 -1.73 13.85 -0.47
N ILE A 91 -2.42 13.00 0.31
CA ILE A 91 -1.77 12.11 1.28
C ILE A 91 -0.88 11.09 0.56
N CYS A 92 -1.35 10.45 -0.52
CA CYS A 92 -0.52 9.51 -1.29
C CYS A 92 0.78 10.18 -1.78
N ARG A 93 0.70 11.36 -2.41
CA ARG A 93 1.87 12.07 -2.92
C ARG A 93 2.87 12.43 -1.83
N ARG A 94 2.40 12.89 -0.67
CA ARG A 94 3.28 13.24 0.46
C ARG A 94 4.18 12.08 0.91
N HIS A 95 3.70 10.84 0.79
CA HIS A 95 4.47 9.66 1.21
C HIS A 95 5.15 8.92 0.04
N LEU A 96 4.62 9.02 -1.18
CA LEU A 96 5.04 8.20 -2.31
C LEU A 96 5.72 9.00 -3.44
N ASP A 97 5.65 10.33 -3.48
CA ASP A 97 6.28 11.11 -4.55
C ASP A 97 7.79 11.23 -4.37
N HIS A 98 8.49 10.11 -4.56
CA HIS A 98 9.94 10.03 -4.51
C HIS A 98 10.46 8.88 -5.37
N LYS A 99 11.72 9.00 -5.81
CA LYS A 99 12.39 7.99 -6.64
C LYS A 99 13.08 6.87 -5.86
N ARG A 100 13.07 6.92 -4.52
CA ARG A 100 13.70 5.90 -3.67
C ARG A 100 12.98 4.55 -3.83
N PRO A 101 13.71 3.43 -3.92
CA PRO A 101 13.13 2.10 -3.99
C PRO A 101 12.41 1.74 -2.68
N MET A 102 11.28 1.03 -2.80
CA MET A 102 10.46 0.58 -1.70
C MET A 102 10.44 -0.95 -1.64
N ILE A 103 10.63 -1.49 -0.44
CA ILE A 103 10.60 -2.95 -0.22
C ILE A 103 9.15 -3.46 -0.23
N LEU A 104 8.20 -2.64 0.23
CA LEU A 104 6.78 -2.96 0.36
C LEU A 104 6.49 -4.19 1.26
N GLU A 105 7.43 -4.54 2.12
CA GLU A 105 7.23 -5.44 3.23
C GLU A 105 6.57 -4.69 4.40
N PRO A 106 5.68 -5.34 5.15
CA PRO A 106 4.99 -4.68 6.24
C PRO A 106 5.98 -4.40 7.37
N PHE A 107 6.02 -3.16 7.85
CA PHE A 107 6.76 -2.82 9.05
C PHE A 107 6.15 -3.55 10.25
N THR A 108 7.00 -4.02 11.15
CA THR A 108 6.57 -4.53 12.45
C THR A 108 6.02 -3.35 13.25
N PRO A 109 4.77 -3.39 13.73
CA PRO A 109 4.23 -2.32 14.54
C PRO A 109 5.03 -2.20 15.84
N GLU A 110 5.39 -0.98 16.22
CA GLU A 110 5.87 -0.71 17.57
C GLU A 110 4.72 -0.95 18.54
N LEU A 111 4.89 -1.91 19.45
CA LEU A 111 3.87 -2.26 20.44
C LEU A 111 4.08 -1.41 21.68
N HIS A 112 3.02 -0.72 22.12
CA HIS A 112 3.01 -0.08 23.42
C HIS A 112 2.89 -1.12 24.53
N SER A 113 3.24 -0.74 25.76
CA SER A 113 3.21 -1.62 26.93
C SER A 113 1.84 -2.25 27.24
N LYS A 114 0.76 -1.72 26.65
CA LYS A 114 -0.61 -2.21 26.80
C LYS A 114 -1.12 -3.00 25.60
N ASP A 115 -0.35 -3.07 24.51
CA ASP A 115 -0.76 -3.78 23.31
C ASP A 115 -0.56 -5.28 23.51
N VAL A 116 -1.62 -6.04 23.25
CA VAL A 116 -1.61 -7.51 23.33
C VAL A 116 -1.59 -8.06 21.92
N VAL A 117 -0.52 -8.75 21.56
CA VAL A 117 -0.43 -9.45 20.26
C VAL A 117 -1.23 -10.74 20.36
N ALA A 118 -2.28 -10.86 19.55
CA ALA A 118 -3.01 -12.11 19.42
C ALA A 118 -2.21 -13.09 18.55
N GLY A 119 -1.45 -13.97 19.20
CA GLY A 119 -0.72 -15.08 18.57
C GLY A 119 0.74 -14.77 18.26
N CYS A 120 1.64 -15.45 18.96
CA CYS A 120 3.03 -15.58 18.54
C CYS A 120 3.06 -16.60 17.39
N HIS A 121 3.44 -16.19 16.19
CA HIS A 121 3.84 -17.15 15.16
C HIS A 121 5.28 -17.57 15.45
N THR A 122 5.42 -18.63 16.26
CA THR A 122 6.65 -19.43 16.38
C THR A 122 6.92 -20.19 15.09
#